data_AF-A0A965M438-F1
#
_entry.id   AF-A0A965M438-F1
#
_cell.length_a   1.000
_cell.length_b   1.000
_cell.length_c   1.000
_cell.angle_alpha   90.00
_cell.angle_beta   90.00
_cell.angle_gamma   90.00
#
_symmetry.space_group_name_H-M   'P 1'
#
loop_
_entity.id
_entity.type
_entity.pdbx_description
1 polymer ?
#
loop_
_entity_poly.entity_id
_entity_poly.type
_entity_poly.pdbx_seq_one_letter_code
_entity_poly.pdbx_strand_id
1 'polypeptide(L)'
;MVETIQERGYVKKTDIKGTAVQCREYKLRYTNISETTLEKVEIEKVFGNEKGKLVITPTGIIVVEFLLQYFEGLFSYDYTKNMESSLDIISESPPKTAGETWNVICKECYQMIKQLQKPLTKIKRDTYTLDKTHELVFHSNGASIKQVNEDGTFEYRTVKQNIDIDLGKLKNGEYTVSDLVEIPEEHLGTFLGDNVLLKSGKYGLYVECGELKTSVKPIEKPADEITLTDVLPFLIEKQQTKQSNMIKNELYSTDIPNDLSTIANTYRDIYTKSEPSSTNITPPNMRILTPEMSLRRGKYGEYIYYKTDKMKTPSFLNIKKYKGNCWEGDASDIVDWVKTTYRL
;
A
#
# COMPACT_ATOMS: atom_id res chain seq x y z
N MET A 1 -7.44 25.15 -20.60
CA MET A 1 -7.93 25.60 -19.27
C MET A 1 -8.35 24.43 -18.38
N VAL A 2 -9.13 23.47 -18.89
CA VAL A 2 -9.53 22.26 -18.13
C VAL A 2 -8.38 21.26 -17.90
N GLU A 3 -7.40 21.19 -18.80
CA GLU A 3 -6.20 20.36 -18.60
C GLU A 3 -5.36 20.84 -17.42
N THR A 4 -5.15 22.15 -17.27
CA THR A 4 -4.32 22.72 -16.19
C THR A 4 -4.84 22.37 -14.79
N ILE A 5 -6.17 22.35 -14.60
CA ILE A 5 -6.77 21.98 -13.32
C ILE A 5 -6.73 20.46 -13.06
N GLN A 6 -6.61 19.65 -14.12
CA GLN A 6 -6.39 18.20 -14.02
C GLN A 6 -4.92 17.87 -13.74
N GLU A 7 -3.99 18.52 -14.45
CA GLU A 7 -2.54 18.39 -14.24
C GLU A 7 -2.14 18.77 -12.80
N ARG A 8 -2.76 19.82 -12.26
CA ARG A 8 -2.55 20.24 -10.86
C ARG A 8 -3.29 19.37 -9.84
N GLY A 9 -4.03 18.35 -10.28
CA GLY A 9 -4.70 17.40 -9.40
C GLY A 9 -5.90 17.96 -8.63
N TYR A 10 -6.46 19.11 -8.99
CA TYR A 10 -7.67 19.66 -8.34
C TYR A 10 -8.94 18.93 -8.74
N VAL A 11 -8.96 18.37 -9.96
CA VAL A 11 -10.06 17.56 -10.48
C VAL A 11 -9.49 16.32 -11.16
N LYS A 12 -10.21 15.21 -11.07
CA LYS A 12 -9.86 13.95 -11.72
C LYS A 12 -11.00 13.47 -12.59
N LYS A 13 -10.67 12.95 -13.77
CA LYS A 13 -11.64 12.31 -14.65
C LYS A 13 -11.83 10.86 -14.21
N THR A 14 -12.99 10.54 -13.67
CA THR A 14 -13.31 9.21 -13.14
C THR A 14 -14.71 8.76 -13.51
N ASP A 15 -14.91 7.45 -13.53
CA ASP A 15 -16.24 6.86 -13.67
C ASP A 15 -16.91 6.80 -12.30
N ILE A 16 -18.09 7.41 -12.20
CA ILE A 16 -18.91 7.40 -11.01
C ILE A 16 -19.71 6.10 -11.01
N LYS A 17 -19.43 5.24 -10.03
CA LYS A 17 -20.21 4.01 -9.83
C LYS A 17 -21.63 4.40 -9.43
N GLY A 18 -22.60 3.84 -10.13
CA GLY A 18 -24.00 4.02 -9.78
C GLY A 18 -24.33 3.37 -8.44
N THR A 19 -25.40 3.84 -7.81
CA THR A 19 -25.92 3.29 -6.55
C THR A 19 -26.85 2.12 -6.85
N ALA A 20 -26.64 0.99 -6.18
CA ALA A 20 -27.54 -0.14 -6.23
C ALA A 20 -28.82 0.17 -5.44
N VAL A 21 -29.96 0.11 -6.11
CA VAL A 21 -31.28 0.38 -5.53
C VAL A 21 -32.14 -0.86 -5.66
N GLN A 22 -32.70 -1.31 -4.53
CA GLN A 22 -33.70 -2.38 -4.56
C GLN A 22 -34.97 -1.89 -5.23
N CYS A 23 -35.35 -2.58 -6.28
CA CYS A 23 -36.51 -2.28 -7.11
C CYS A 23 -37.53 -3.41 -7.00
N ARG A 24 -38.80 -3.04 -7.08
CA ARG A 24 -39.91 -3.98 -7.22
C ARG A 24 -40.32 -3.99 -8.68
N GLU A 25 -40.05 -5.09 -9.36
CA GLU A 25 -40.50 -5.32 -10.72
C GLU A 25 -41.75 -6.19 -10.69
N TYR A 26 -42.82 -5.72 -11.32
CA TYR A 26 -44.06 -6.46 -11.44
C TYR A 26 -44.13 -7.05 -12.84
N LYS A 27 -44.15 -8.37 -12.95
CA LYS A 27 -44.29 -9.09 -14.22
C LYS A 27 -45.68 -9.69 -14.31
N LEU A 28 -46.36 -9.41 -15.41
CA LEU A 28 -47.68 -9.96 -15.67
C LEU A 28 -47.50 -11.32 -16.37
N ARG A 29 -47.98 -12.40 -15.74
CA ARG A 29 -47.92 -13.76 -16.28
C ARG A 29 -49.32 -14.21 -16.66
N TYR A 30 -49.48 -14.56 -17.93
CA TYR A 30 -50.68 -15.21 -18.45
C TYR A 30 -50.51 -16.71 -18.33
N THR A 31 -51.33 -17.34 -17.49
CA THR A 31 -51.35 -18.80 -17.35
C THR A 31 -52.35 -19.40 -18.36
N ASN A 32 -53.47 -18.72 -18.65
CA ASN A 32 -54.48 -19.07 -19.65
C ASN A 32 -55.19 -17.80 -20.19
N ILE A 33 -56.00 -17.92 -21.26
CA ILE A 33 -56.74 -16.82 -21.93
C ILE A 33 -57.62 -16.00 -20.97
N SER A 34 -58.00 -16.56 -19.81
CA SER A 34 -58.87 -15.93 -18.82
C SER A 34 -58.22 -15.66 -17.45
N GLU A 35 -56.96 -16.04 -17.23
CA GLU A 35 -56.28 -15.85 -15.93
C GLU A 35 -54.95 -15.14 -16.09
N THR A 36 -54.84 -14.01 -15.39
CA THR A 36 -53.66 -13.15 -15.36
C THR A 36 -53.20 -13.01 -13.93
N THR A 37 -51.94 -13.35 -13.65
CA THR A 37 -51.34 -13.23 -12.31
C THR A 37 -50.22 -12.20 -12.34
N LEU A 38 -50.14 -11.39 -11.26
CA LEU A 38 -49.10 -10.38 -11.09
C LEU A 38 -47.97 -10.95 -10.22
N GLU A 39 -46.82 -11.21 -10.82
CA GLU A 39 -45.63 -11.71 -10.14
C GLU A 39 -44.78 -10.51 -9.66
N LYS A 40 -44.61 -10.37 -8.35
CA LYS A 40 -43.73 -9.36 -7.76
C LYS A 40 -42.33 -9.96 -7.57
N VAL A 41 -41.33 -9.37 -8.22
CA VAL A 41 -39.93 -9.75 -8.09
C VAL A 41 -39.13 -8.59 -7.48
N GLU A 42 -38.38 -8.86 -6.42
CA GLU A 42 -37.42 -7.90 -5.86
C GLU A 42 -36.08 -8.09 -6.58
N ILE A 43 -35.62 -7.02 -7.23
CA ILE A 43 -34.39 -7.03 -8.02
C ILE A 43 -33.51 -5.86 -7.62
N GLU A 44 -32.20 -6.07 -7.67
CA GLU A 44 -31.23 -5.01 -7.48
C GLU A 44 -30.87 -4.41 -8.85
N LYS A 45 -31.07 -3.10 -9.00
CA LYS A 45 -30.70 -2.36 -10.22
C LYS A 45 -29.74 -1.24 -9.85
N VAL A 46 -28.69 -1.06 -10.64
CA VAL A 46 -27.71 0.02 -10.45
C VAL A 46 -28.16 1.24 -11.25
N PHE A 47 -28.32 2.39 -10.57
CA PHE A 47 -28.73 3.65 -11.18
C PHE A 47 -27.67 4.73 -11.01
N GLY A 48 -27.62 5.69 -11.95
CA GLY A 48 -26.73 6.84 -11.87
C GLY A 48 -25.25 6.51 -12.13
N ASN A 49 -24.98 5.48 -12.94
CA ASN A 49 -23.61 5.27 -13.41
C ASN A 49 -23.25 6.35 -14.43
N GLU A 50 -22.16 7.05 -14.20
CA GLU A 50 -21.70 8.08 -15.11
C GLU A 50 -20.25 7.82 -15.50
N LYS A 51 -19.95 7.92 -16.80
CA LYS A 51 -18.59 7.69 -17.30
C LYS A 51 -17.89 8.99 -17.63
N GLY A 52 -16.58 9.04 -17.36
CA GLY A 52 -15.70 10.13 -17.75
C GLY A 52 -16.05 11.49 -17.13
N LYS A 53 -16.59 11.52 -15.91
CA LYS A 53 -16.97 12.75 -15.21
C LYS A 53 -15.77 13.37 -14.49
N LEU A 54 -15.75 14.70 -14.44
CA LEU A 54 -14.79 15.44 -13.63
C LEU A 54 -15.28 15.46 -12.20
N VAL A 55 -14.50 14.88 -11.29
CA VAL A 55 -14.77 14.83 -9.86
C VAL A 55 -13.71 15.65 -9.16
N ILE A 56 -14.14 16.58 -8.31
CA ILE A 56 -13.25 17.40 -7.49
C ILE A 56 -12.48 16.52 -6.48
N THR A 57 -11.19 16.79 -6.32
CA THR A 57 -10.35 16.10 -5.33
C THR A 57 -10.40 16.83 -3.98
N PRO A 58 -10.01 16.18 -2.87
CA PRO A 58 -9.89 16.86 -1.58
C PRO A 58 -9.01 18.12 -1.64
N THR A 59 -7.89 18.07 -2.37
CA THR A 59 -7.03 19.23 -2.62
C THR A 59 -7.78 20.33 -3.38
N GLY A 60 -8.56 19.96 -4.40
CA GLY A 60 -9.39 20.90 -5.15
C GLY A 60 -10.44 21.59 -4.27
N ILE A 61 -11.10 20.84 -3.36
CA ILE A 61 -12.07 21.40 -2.41
C ILE A 61 -11.41 22.47 -1.55
N ILE A 62 -10.25 22.17 -0.95
CA ILE A 62 -9.55 23.08 -0.04
C ILE A 62 -9.06 24.33 -0.77
N VAL A 63 -8.56 24.18 -1.99
CA VAL A 63 -8.16 25.32 -2.82
C VAL A 63 -9.38 26.20 -3.14
N VAL A 64 -10.51 25.60 -3.53
CA VAL A 64 -11.74 26.35 -3.84
C VAL A 64 -12.29 27.06 -2.60
N GLU A 65 -12.35 26.38 -1.45
CA GLU A 65 -12.78 26.99 -0.17
C GLU A 65 -11.89 28.18 0.20
N PHE A 66 -10.58 28.04 0.07
CA PHE A 66 -9.63 29.12 0.32
C PHE A 66 -9.84 30.30 -0.64
N LEU A 67 -10.02 30.02 -1.93
CA LEU A 67 -10.27 31.05 -2.95
C LEU A 67 -11.60 31.76 -2.71
N LEU A 68 -12.66 31.04 -2.36
CA LEU A 68 -13.95 31.63 -2.01
C LEU A 68 -13.88 32.44 -0.71
N GLN A 69 -13.08 32.02 0.26
CA GLN A 69 -12.96 32.74 1.53
C GLN A 69 -12.20 34.07 1.42
N TYR A 70 -11.11 34.11 0.64
CA TYR A 70 -10.22 35.27 0.61
C TYR A 70 -10.27 36.07 -0.70
N PHE A 71 -10.73 35.44 -1.78
CA PHE A 71 -10.77 36.03 -3.11
C PHE A 71 -12.18 36.04 -3.72
N GLU A 72 -13.24 35.91 -2.90
CA GLU A 72 -14.64 35.84 -3.34
C GLU A 72 -14.99 36.85 -4.43
N GLY A 73 -14.56 38.10 -4.28
CA GLY A 73 -14.86 39.18 -5.22
C GLY A 73 -14.42 38.87 -6.66
N LEU A 74 -13.31 38.15 -6.85
CA LEU A 74 -12.81 37.74 -8.18
C LEU A 74 -13.60 36.56 -8.77
N PHE A 75 -14.22 35.75 -7.93
CA PHE A 75 -15.01 34.58 -8.34
C PHE A 75 -16.51 34.88 -8.42
N SER A 76 -16.92 36.13 -8.18
CA SER A 76 -18.30 36.56 -8.33
C SER A 76 -18.74 36.57 -9.80
N TYR A 77 -20.01 36.21 -10.03
CA TYR A 77 -20.60 36.26 -11.38
C TYR A 77 -20.60 37.67 -11.95
N ASP A 78 -20.85 38.68 -11.10
CA ASP A 78 -20.84 40.09 -11.51
C ASP A 78 -19.45 40.55 -11.96
N TYR A 79 -18.39 40.17 -11.23
CA TYR A 79 -17.01 40.49 -11.63
C TYR A 79 -16.70 39.89 -13.00
N THR A 80 -16.99 38.60 -13.18
CA THR A 80 -16.74 37.91 -14.45
C THR A 80 -17.52 38.57 -15.59
N LYS A 81 -18.82 38.84 -15.39
CA LYS A 81 -19.66 39.51 -16.38
C LYS A 81 -19.13 40.88 -16.77
N ASN A 82 -18.76 41.71 -15.80
CA ASN A 82 -18.27 43.06 -16.05
C ASN A 82 -16.90 43.04 -16.75
N MET A 83 -16.02 42.11 -16.37
CA MET A 83 -14.72 41.92 -16.99
C MET A 83 -14.86 41.51 -18.46
N GLU A 84 -15.64 40.48 -18.76
CA GLU A 84 -15.91 40.02 -20.14
C GLU A 84 -16.54 41.15 -20.98
N SER A 85 -17.56 41.83 -20.44
CA SER A 85 -18.19 42.97 -21.14
C SER A 85 -17.17 44.08 -21.46
N SER A 86 -16.24 44.35 -20.54
CA SER A 86 -15.21 45.36 -20.74
C SER A 86 -14.17 44.93 -21.78
N LEU A 87 -13.86 43.63 -21.86
CA LEU A 87 -12.99 43.05 -22.89
C LEU A 87 -13.66 43.07 -24.26
N ASP A 88 -14.95 42.76 -24.34
CA ASP A 88 -15.74 42.84 -25.58
C ASP A 88 -15.75 44.26 -26.12
N ILE A 89 -15.96 45.28 -25.27
CA ILE A 89 -15.89 46.70 -25.66
C ILE A 89 -14.52 47.05 -26.29
N ILE A 90 -13.43 46.55 -25.73
CA ILE A 90 -12.07 46.78 -26.27
C ILE A 90 -11.89 46.09 -27.62
N SER A 91 -12.44 44.89 -27.78
CA SER A 91 -12.38 44.10 -29.01
C SER A 91 -13.17 44.77 -30.14
N GLU A 92 -14.39 45.22 -29.85
CA GLU A 92 -15.31 45.84 -30.82
C GLU A 92 -14.94 47.28 -31.16
N SER A 93 -14.42 48.04 -30.19
CA SER A 93 -14.05 49.44 -30.32
C SER A 93 -12.65 49.69 -29.75
N PRO A 94 -11.59 49.25 -30.45
CA PRO A 94 -10.22 49.45 -30.00
C PRO A 94 -9.95 50.95 -29.82
N PRO A 95 -9.37 51.37 -28.68
CA PRO A 95 -9.18 52.78 -28.39
C PRO A 95 -8.29 53.44 -29.43
N LYS A 96 -8.66 54.67 -29.83
CA LYS A 96 -7.95 55.48 -30.82
C LYS A 96 -6.53 55.85 -30.38
N THR A 97 -6.25 55.79 -29.07
CA THR A 97 -4.92 55.95 -28.47
C THR A 97 -4.47 54.60 -27.94
N ALA A 98 -3.33 54.10 -28.43
CA ALA A 98 -2.76 52.83 -27.99
C ALA A 98 -2.42 52.88 -26.48
N GLY A 99 -3.24 52.22 -25.64
CA GLY A 99 -2.94 52.02 -24.22
C GLY A 99 -3.97 52.51 -23.21
N GLU A 100 -5.05 53.19 -23.60
CA GLU A 100 -5.92 53.84 -22.59
C GLU A 100 -7.00 52.93 -21.97
N THR A 101 -7.48 51.91 -22.66
CA THR A 101 -8.63 51.11 -22.16
C THR A 101 -8.22 49.77 -21.54
N TRP A 102 -7.31 49.01 -22.16
CA TRP A 102 -6.89 47.70 -21.63
C TRP A 102 -6.03 47.82 -20.36
N ASN A 103 -5.17 48.84 -20.29
CA ASN A 103 -4.32 49.09 -19.12
C ASN A 103 -5.14 49.37 -17.86
N VAL A 104 -6.31 50.00 -18.00
CA VAL A 104 -7.21 50.29 -16.88
C VAL A 104 -7.75 48.99 -16.30
N ILE A 105 -8.27 48.10 -17.15
CA ILE A 105 -8.76 46.78 -16.73
C ILE A 105 -7.67 45.97 -16.02
N CYS A 106 -6.47 45.89 -16.61
CA CYS A 106 -5.35 45.18 -16.00
C CYS A 106 -4.95 45.80 -14.65
N LYS A 107 -4.94 47.13 -14.56
CA LYS A 107 -4.61 47.86 -13.33
C LYS A 107 -5.65 47.66 -12.24
N GLU A 108 -6.93 47.69 -12.57
CA GLU A 108 -8.04 47.43 -11.63
C GLU A 108 -7.98 45.99 -11.11
N CYS A 109 -7.81 45.01 -11.99
CA CYS A 109 -7.63 43.62 -11.62
C CYS A 109 -6.44 43.44 -10.67
N TYR A 110 -5.29 44.01 -11.00
CA TYR A 110 -4.09 43.96 -10.16
C TYR A 110 -4.32 44.62 -8.78
N GLN A 111 -4.96 45.78 -8.74
CA GLN A 111 -5.28 46.47 -7.50
C GLN A 111 -6.23 45.67 -6.62
N MET A 112 -7.24 45.03 -7.20
CA MET A 112 -8.18 44.16 -6.50
C MET A 112 -7.46 42.96 -5.88
N ILE A 113 -6.63 42.26 -6.65
CA ILE A 113 -5.80 41.15 -6.14
C ILE A 113 -4.92 41.64 -4.97
N LYS A 114 -4.26 42.79 -5.12
CA LYS A 114 -3.40 43.36 -4.08
C LYS A 114 -4.17 43.72 -2.81
N GLN A 115 -5.43 44.15 -2.92
CA GLN A 115 -6.29 44.42 -1.77
C GLN A 115 -6.71 43.13 -1.06
N LEU A 116 -7.11 42.11 -1.81
CA LEU A 116 -7.51 40.79 -1.30
C LEU A 116 -6.34 40.02 -0.66
N GLN A 117 -5.10 40.31 -1.06
CA GLN A 117 -3.90 39.73 -0.44
C GLN A 117 -3.59 40.27 0.96
N LYS A 118 -4.03 41.49 1.31
CA LYS A 118 -3.73 42.11 2.62
C LYS A 118 -4.15 41.26 3.83
N PRO A 119 -5.35 40.65 3.89
CA PRO A 119 -5.71 39.77 5.00
C PRO A 119 -4.85 38.49 5.07
N LEU A 120 -4.26 38.05 3.96
CA LEU A 120 -3.45 36.83 3.93
C LEU A 120 -2.15 36.94 4.73
N THR A 121 -1.60 38.14 4.92
CA THR A 121 -0.37 38.34 5.70
C THR A 121 -0.55 38.02 7.18
N LYS A 122 -1.80 37.93 7.65
CA LYS A 122 -2.15 37.58 9.03
C LYS A 122 -2.49 36.10 9.21
N ILE A 123 -2.65 35.35 8.13
CA ILE A 123 -2.91 33.93 8.19
C ILE A 123 -1.61 33.25 8.58
N LYS A 124 -1.57 32.69 9.78
CA LYS A 124 -0.52 31.74 10.14
C LYS A 124 -0.65 30.58 9.17
N ARG A 125 0.45 30.19 8.53
CA ARG A 125 0.47 28.95 7.75
C ARG A 125 -0.05 27.85 8.66
N ASP A 126 -1.01 27.08 8.18
CA ASP A 126 -1.51 25.93 8.94
C ASP A 126 -0.34 24.98 9.14
N THR A 127 0.16 24.97 10.37
CA THR A 127 1.15 24.01 10.83
C THR A 127 0.38 22.88 11.48
N TYR A 128 0.54 21.67 10.96
CA TYR A 128 -0.13 20.51 11.52
C TYR A 128 0.85 19.78 12.43
N THR A 129 0.64 19.86 13.74
CA THR A 129 1.45 19.13 14.72
C THR A 129 1.18 17.63 14.59
N LEU A 130 2.18 16.86 14.16
CA LEU A 130 2.10 15.41 14.06
C LEU A 130 2.38 14.76 15.42
N ASP A 131 3.30 15.34 16.20
CA ASP A 131 3.60 14.94 17.57
C ASP A 131 4.17 16.14 18.37
N LYS A 132 4.86 15.87 19.49
CA LYS A 132 5.43 16.91 20.37
C LYS A 132 6.60 17.66 19.74
N THR A 133 7.28 17.09 18.73
CA THR A 133 8.52 17.62 18.15
C THR A 133 8.45 17.81 16.64
N HIS A 134 7.42 17.29 15.95
CA HIS A 134 7.28 17.29 14.50
C HIS A 134 6.03 18.04 14.04
N GLU A 135 6.25 18.92 13.08
CA GLU A 135 5.24 19.77 12.46
C GLU A 135 5.25 19.54 10.94
N LEU A 136 4.10 19.19 10.35
CA LEU A 136 3.96 19.17 8.90
C LEU A 136 3.73 20.59 8.39
N VAL A 137 4.58 21.02 7.46
CA VAL A 137 4.57 22.35 6.86
C VAL A 137 4.50 22.23 5.34
N PHE A 138 3.63 23.01 4.72
CA PHE A 138 3.51 23.08 3.26
C PHE A 138 4.28 24.29 2.71
N HIS A 139 5.17 24.03 1.75
CA HIS A 139 5.97 25.03 1.04
C HIS A 139 5.64 25.04 -0.47
N SER A 140 6.21 26.00 -1.20
CA SER A 140 6.07 26.09 -2.66
C SER A 140 6.57 24.85 -3.40
N ASN A 141 7.49 24.10 -2.80
CA ASN A 141 8.14 22.93 -3.40
C ASN A 141 7.55 21.61 -2.88
N GLY A 142 6.44 21.65 -2.14
CA GLY A 142 5.80 20.47 -1.56
C GLY A 142 5.70 20.52 -0.04
N ALA A 143 5.23 19.41 0.54
CA ALA A 143 5.16 19.23 1.99
C ALA A 143 6.53 18.83 2.57
N SER A 144 6.83 19.31 3.77
CA SER A 144 8.02 18.92 4.53
C SER A 144 7.66 18.78 6.00
N ILE A 145 8.36 17.90 6.71
CA ILE A 145 8.20 17.74 8.15
C ILE A 145 9.32 18.50 8.83
N LYS A 146 8.95 19.50 9.64
CA LYS A 146 9.87 20.24 10.48
C LYS A 146 9.98 19.52 11.83
N GLN A 147 11.16 19.01 12.13
CA GLN A 147 11.51 18.44 13.43
C GLN A 147 12.18 19.53 14.27
N VAL A 148 11.63 19.84 15.44
CA VAL A 148 12.21 20.76 16.42
C VAL A 148 12.94 19.93 17.47
N ASN A 149 14.25 20.11 17.56
CA ASN A 149 15.09 19.46 18.56
C ASN A 149 14.96 20.16 19.92
N GLU A 150 15.34 19.47 21.00
CA GLU A 150 15.26 19.98 22.38
C GLU A 150 16.08 21.28 22.57
N ASP A 151 17.12 21.48 21.76
CA ASP A 151 17.98 22.67 21.76
C ASP A 151 17.36 23.89 21.04
N GLY A 152 16.13 23.76 20.51
CA GLY A 152 15.44 24.81 19.76
C GLY A 152 15.88 24.98 18.30
N THR A 153 16.84 24.16 17.83
CA THR A 153 17.17 24.02 16.41
C THR A 153 16.08 23.22 15.68
N PHE A 154 15.92 23.45 14.38
CA PHE A 154 14.95 22.71 13.57
C PHE A 154 15.58 22.15 12.30
N GLU A 155 15.16 20.95 11.92
CA GLU A 155 15.57 20.26 10.71
C GLU A 155 14.35 19.92 9.86
N TYR A 156 14.50 19.96 8.53
CA TYR A 156 13.45 19.57 7.61
C TYR A 156 13.69 18.17 7.07
N ARG A 157 12.68 17.30 7.20
CA ARG A 157 12.61 15.99 6.54
C ARG A 157 11.67 16.04 5.35
N THR A 158 12.07 15.40 4.26
CA THR A 158 11.27 15.28 3.04
C THR A 158 10.06 14.39 3.30
N VAL A 159 8.91 14.75 2.74
CA VAL A 159 7.68 13.96 2.78
C VAL A 159 7.59 13.11 1.50
N LYS A 160 7.12 11.87 1.62
CA LYS A 160 6.95 10.93 0.50
C LYS A 160 6.16 11.59 -0.63
N GLN A 161 6.80 11.77 -1.78
CA GLN A 161 6.22 12.47 -2.93
C GLN A 161 4.98 11.80 -3.52
N ASN A 162 4.78 10.49 -3.28
CA ASN A 162 3.67 9.70 -3.83
C ASN A 162 2.48 9.53 -2.88
N ILE A 163 2.41 10.26 -1.77
CA ILE A 163 1.27 10.21 -0.85
C ILE A 163 0.29 11.32 -1.18
N ASP A 164 -0.96 10.95 -1.45
CA ASP A 164 -2.09 11.88 -1.42
C ASP A 164 -2.42 12.17 0.05
N ILE A 165 -1.97 13.33 0.54
CA ILE A 165 -2.17 13.74 1.94
C ILE A 165 -3.63 14.17 2.10
N ASP A 166 -4.40 13.36 2.80
CA ASP A 166 -5.78 13.66 3.13
C ASP A 166 -5.81 14.70 4.25
N LEU A 167 -6.07 15.95 3.87
CA LEU A 167 -6.13 17.08 4.79
C LEU A 167 -7.22 16.91 5.88
N GLY A 168 -8.26 16.10 5.66
CA GLY A 168 -9.25 15.77 6.68
C GLY A 168 -8.67 14.88 7.77
N LYS A 169 -7.95 13.82 7.39
CA LYS A 169 -7.22 12.95 8.33
C LYS A 169 -6.11 13.69 9.06
N LEU A 170 -5.47 14.64 8.37
CA LEU A 170 -4.43 15.50 8.95
C LEU A 170 -4.98 16.42 10.03
N LYS A 171 -6.15 17.06 9.79
CA LYS A 171 -6.83 17.87 10.80
C LYS A 171 -7.31 17.04 12.00
N ASN A 172 -7.64 15.76 11.77
CA ASN A 172 -8.06 14.84 12.83
C ASN A 172 -6.88 14.20 13.59
N GLY A 173 -5.62 14.47 13.21
CA GLY A 173 -4.44 13.91 13.86
C GLY A 173 -4.21 12.42 13.59
N GLU A 174 -4.72 11.88 12.48
CA GLU A 174 -4.60 10.45 12.14
C GLU A 174 -3.27 10.10 11.46
N TYR A 175 -2.43 11.07 11.10
CA TYR A 175 -1.13 10.83 10.48
C TYR A 175 -0.02 10.77 11.51
N THR A 176 0.85 9.77 11.38
CA THR A 176 2.12 9.71 12.13
C THR A 176 3.30 10.18 11.25
N VAL A 177 4.40 10.59 11.89
CA VAL A 177 5.64 11.00 11.20
C VAL A 177 6.13 9.90 10.25
N SER A 178 6.07 8.64 10.67
CA SER A 178 6.46 7.46 9.88
C SER A 178 5.63 7.25 8.62
N ASP A 179 4.37 7.69 8.62
CA ASP A 179 3.50 7.58 7.46
C ASP A 179 3.96 8.53 6.35
N LEU A 180 4.46 9.71 6.74
CA LEU A 180 4.72 10.83 5.83
C LEU A 180 6.21 11.01 5.48
N VAL A 181 7.16 10.74 6.37
CA VAL A 181 8.60 10.94 6.10
C VAL A 181 9.09 10.00 4.99
N GLU A 182 9.73 10.58 3.98
CA GLU A 182 10.50 9.86 2.97
C GLU A 182 11.88 9.52 3.54
N ILE A 183 12.16 8.23 3.66
CA ILE A 183 13.45 7.74 4.13
C ILE A 183 14.31 7.49 2.88
N PRO A 184 15.55 8.04 2.83
CA PRO A 184 16.42 7.94 1.65
C PRO A 184 16.72 6.48 1.30
N GLU A 185 16.85 6.21 -0.01
CA GLU A 185 17.25 4.88 -0.49
C GLU A 185 18.71 4.62 -0.12
N GLU A 186 18.95 3.84 0.93
CA GLU A 186 20.31 3.54 1.40
C GLU A 186 20.78 2.18 0.84
N HIS A 187 21.98 2.18 0.25
CA HIS A 187 22.63 0.96 -0.24
C HIS A 187 23.33 0.28 0.94
N LEU A 188 22.75 -0.84 1.38
CA LEU A 188 23.27 -1.59 2.53
C LEU A 188 24.41 -2.53 2.16
N GLY A 189 24.58 -2.85 0.87
CA GLY A 189 25.63 -3.74 0.35
C GLY A 189 25.13 -4.68 -0.73
N THR A 190 25.78 -5.83 -0.89
CA THR A 190 25.46 -6.84 -1.92
C THR A 190 25.12 -8.19 -1.30
N PHE A 191 24.04 -8.83 -1.74
CA PHE A 191 23.63 -10.18 -1.35
C PHE A 191 23.35 -11.01 -2.60
N LEU A 192 24.02 -12.17 -2.73
CA LEU A 192 23.92 -13.08 -3.89
C LEU A 192 24.21 -12.43 -5.26
N GLY A 193 25.03 -11.38 -5.29
CA GLY A 193 25.36 -10.62 -6.50
C GLY A 193 24.42 -9.46 -6.82
N ASP A 194 23.31 -9.33 -6.08
CA ASP A 194 22.36 -8.22 -6.21
C ASP A 194 22.58 -7.17 -5.13
N ASN A 195 22.31 -5.91 -5.47
CA ASN A 195 22.36 -4.78 -4.53
C ASN A 195 21.18 -4.81 -3.57
N VAL A 196 21.47 -4.59 -2.29
CA VAL A 196 20.48 -4.52 -1.21
C VAL A 196 20.18 -3.05 -0.92
N LEU A 197 18.95 -2.64 -1.19
CA LEU A 197 18.47 -1.26 -1.05
C LEU A 197 17.40 -1.18 0.05
N LEU A 198 17.61 -0.32 1.04
CA LEU A 198 16.61 0.04 2.04
C LEU A 198 15.67 1.11 1.46
N LYS A 199 14.37 0.86 1.44
CA LYS A 199 13.37 1.76 0.83
C LYS A 199 12.16 1.96 1.73
N SER A 200 11.47 3.06 1.54
CA SER A 200 10.18 3.34 2.19
C SER A 200 9.02 3.12 1.21
N GLY A 201 8.01 2.35 1.64
CA GLY A 201 6.83 2.05 0.83
C GLY A 201 5.52 2.34 1.56
N LYS A 202 4.38 2.14 0.88
CA LYS A 202 3.03 2.31 1.45
C LYS A 202 2.76 1.50 2.72
N TYR A 203 3.55 0.44 2.97
CA TYR A 203 3.39 -0.45 4.12
C TYR A 203 4.50 -0.29 5.16
N GLY A 204 5.34 0.75 5.04
CA GLY A 204 6.50 0.98 5.91
C GLY A 204 7.83 0.64 5.24
N LEU A 205 8.87 0.52 6.05
CA LEU A 205 10.24 0.26 5.62
C LEU A 205 10.37 -1.17 5.07
N TYR A 206 10.99 -1.30 3.90
CA TYR A 206 11.23 -2.58 3.25
C TYR A 206 12.61 -2.58 2.60
N VAL A 207 13.19 -3.76 2.43
CA VAL A 207 14.43 -3.95 1.68
C VAL A 207 14.14 -4.65 0.37
N GLU A 208 14.77 -4.15 -0.68
CA GLU A 208 14.75 -4.69 -2.04
C GLU A 208 16.14 -5.24 -2.38
N CYS A 209 16.19 -6.52 -2.76
CA CYS A 209 17.39 -7.20 -3.24
C CYS A 209 17.02 -7.95 -4.52
N GLY A 210 17.34 -7.38 -5.67
CA GLY A 210 16.90 -7.91 -6.97
C GLY A 210 15.37 -8.02 -7.05
N GLU A 211 14.83 -9.23 -7.20
CA GLU A 211 13.38 -9.49 -7.21
C GLU A 211 12.76 -9.70 -5.81
N LEU A 212 13.57 -9.77 -4.76
CA LEU A 212 13.12 -10.03 -3.40
C LEU A 212 12.79 -8.72 -2.69
N LYS A 213 11.56 -8.61 -2.17
CA LYS A 213 11.10 -7.49 -1.34
C LYS A 213 10.62 -8.00 0.02
N THR A 214 11.20 -7.49 1.10
CA THR A 214 10.87 -7.91 2.48
C THR A 214 10.72 -6.71 3.41
N SER A 215 9.70 -6.74 4.27
CA SER A 215 9.45 -5.68 5.26
C SER A 215 10.46 -5.71 6.39
N VAL A 216 10.99 -4.54 6.77
CA VAL A 216 11.98 -4.37 7.87
C VAL A 216 11.31 -3.95 9.18
N LYS A 217 9.97 -3.82 9.20
CA LYS A 217 9.18 -3.57 10.43
C LYS A 217 9.58 -4.38 11.68
N PRO A 218 10.00 -5.66 11.58
CA PRO A 218 10.40 -6.43 12.76
C PRO A 218 11.72 -5.97 13.41
N ILE A 219 12.48 -5.08 12.78
CA ILE A 219 13.75 -4.57 13.30
C ILE A 219 13.47 -3.33 14.15
N GLU A 220 13.73 -3.42 15.46
CA GLU A 220 13.61 -2.31 16.41
C GLU A 220 14.85 -1.39 16.37
N LYS A 221 15.22 -0.92 15.18
CA LYS A 221 16.31 0.05 14.99
C LYS A 221 15.83 1.23 14.15
N PRO A 222 16.35 2.45 14.41
CA PRO A 222 16.08 3.60 13.53
C PRO A 222 16.63 3.31 12.14
N ALA A 223 15.95 3.82 11.10
CA ALA A 223 16.27 3.48 9.71
C ALA A 223 17.74 3.74 9.33
N ASP A 224 18.33 4.80 9.90
CA ASP A 224 19.70 5.25 9.64
C ASP A 224 20.77 4.34 10.30
N GLU A 225 20.38 3.41 11.17
CA GLU A 225 21.28 2.44 11.83
C GLU A 225 21.07 1.00 11.33
N ILE A 226 20.19 0.79 10.35
CA ILE A 226 19.92 -0.55 9.82
C ILE A 226 21.09 -0.96 8.92
N THR A 227 21.74 -2.05 9.29
CA THR A 227 22.88 -2.60 8.54
C THR A 227 22.50 -3.82 7.72
N LEU A 228 23.32 -4.19 6.73
CA LEU A 228 23.13 -5.41 5.93
C LEU A 228 22.90 -6.65 6.82
N THR A 229 23.65 -6.77 7.91
CA THR A 229 23.55 -7.87 8.87
C THR A 229 22.18 -8.01 9.51
N ASP A 230 21.50 -6.90 9.75
CA ASP A 230 20.17 -6.91 10.37
C ASP A 230 19.09 -7.42 9.40
N VAL A 231 19.29 -7.17 8.09
CA VAL A 231 18.30 -7.49 7.06
C VAL A 231 18.49 -8.88 6.44
N LEU A 232 19.71 -9.41 6.46
CA LEU A 232 20.05 -10.73 5.89
C LEU A 232 19.11 -11.87 6.29
N PRO A 233 18.73 -12.06 7.58
CA PRO A 233 17.84 -13.14 7.99
C PRO A 233 16.49 -13.11 7.25
N PHE A 234 15.94 -11.91 7.05
CA PHE A 234 14.66 -11.70 6.39
C PHE A 234 14.73 -11.93 4.88
N LEU A 235 15.87 -11.65 4.24
CA LEU A 235 16.11 -11.97 2.83
C LEU A 235 16.24 -13.48 2.60
N ILE A 236 16.95 -14.17 3.51
CA ILE A 236 17.13 -15.63 3.46
C ILE A 236 15.79 -16.36 3.61
N GLU A 237 14.97 -15.99 4.60
CA GLU A 237 13.65 -16.58 4.83
C GLU A 237 12.73 -16.42 3.60
N LYS A 238 12.76 -15.23 2.98
CA LYS A 238 11.96 -14.96 1.77
C LYS A 238 12.46 -15.70 0.54
N GLN A 239 13.77 -15.91 0.39
CA GLN A 239 14.32 -16.72 -0.69
C GLN A 239 13.89 -18.19 -0.56
N GLN A 240 13.95 -18.76 0.65
CA GLN A 240 13.46 -20.12 0.92
C GLN A 240 11.95 -20.26 0.65
N THR A 241 11.18 -19.22 0.99
CA THR A 241 9.75 -19.16 0.69
C THR A 241 9.49 -19.06 -0.82
N LYS A 242 10.30 -18.29 -1.56
CA LYS A 242 10.19 -18.19 -3.03
C LYS A 242 10.55 -19.52 -3.70
N GLN A 243 11.62 -20.19 -3.29
CA GLN A 243 12.00 -21.51 -3.83
C GLN A 243 10.95 -22.58 -3.51
N SER A 244 10.42 -22.63 -2.28
CA SER A 244 9.34 -23.56 -1.93
C SER A 244 8.01 -23.27 -2.66
N ASN A 245 7.76 -22.03 -3.06
CA ASN A 245 6.61 -21.66 -3.89
C ASN A 245 6.85 -21.90 -5.39
N MET A 246 8.09 -21.77 -5.89
CA MET A 246 8.46 -22.17 -7.26
C MET A 246 8.33 -23.69 -7.44
N ILE A 247 8.79 -24.48 -6.47
CA ILE A 247 8.63 -25.94 -6.47
C ILE A 247 7.15 -26.37 -6.43
N LYS A 248 6.25 -25.52 -5.90
CA LYS A 248 4.80 -25.76 -5.94
C LYS A 248 4.15 -25.34 -7.27
N ASN A 249 4.67 -24.30 -7.93
CA ASN A 249 4.12 -23.77 -9.18
C ASN A 249 4.65 -24.49 -10.43
N GLU A 250 5.81 -25.15 -10.36
CA GLU A 250 6.37 -25.95 -11.47
C GLU A 250 5.70 -27.33 -11.65
N LEU A 251 4.70 -27.69 -10.84
CA LEU A 251 3.85 -28.87 -11.08
C LEU A 251 2.74 -28.66 -12.13
N TYR A 252 2.68 -27.49 -12.79
CA TYR A 252 1.76 -27.23 -13.92
C TYR A 252 2.46 -26.48 -15.07
N SER A 253 3.39 -27.13 -15.75
CA SER A 253 3.59 -27.01 -17.21
C SER A 253 4.64 -28.03 -17.68
N THR A 254 4.40 -28.50 -18.89
CA THR A 254 4.86 -29.76 -19.52
C THR A 254 6.33 -29.78 -19.98
N ASP A 255 6.93 -30.98 -19.87
CA ASP A 255 7.86 -31.71 -20.76
C ASP A 255 9.33 -31.28 -21.04
N ILE A 256 10.27 -31.98 -20.36
CA ILE A 256 11.57 -32.64 -20.78
C ILE A 256 12.74 -31.75 -21.33
N PRO A 257 14.08 -32.07 -21.24
CA PRO A 257 14.89 -33.06 -20.46
C PRO A 257 16.13 -32.51 -19.68
N ASN A 258 16.54 -33.28 -18.67
CA ASN A 258 17.88 -33.82 -18.36
C ASN A 258 19.17 -33.03 -18.76
N ASP A 259 19.84 -32.43 -17.76
CA ASP A 259 21.25 -32.70 -17.34
C ASP A 259 21.86 -31.47 -16.65
N LEU A 260 22.05 -31.53 -15.33
CA LEU A 260 22.79 -30.53 -14.56
C LEU A 260 23.53 -31.18 -13.37
N SER A 261 24.00 -32.40 -13.60
CA SER A 261 24.83 -33.19 -12.68
C SER A 261 26.23 -32.60 -12.41
N THR A 262 26.56 -31.45 -13.01
CA THR A 262 27.92 -30.87 -12.91
C THR A 262 28.03 -29.68 -11.95
N ILE A 263 26.93 -29.06 -11.48
CA ILE A 263 27.01 -27.88 -10.59
C ILE A 263 26.85 -28.24 -9.10
N ALA A 264 26.31 -29.43 -8.80
CA ALA A 264 26.06 -29.88 -7.41
C ALA A 264 27.32 -30.30 -6.63
N ASN A 265 28.47 -30.47 -7.31
CA ASN A 265 29.69 -30.98 -6.67
C ASN A 265 30.62 -29.90 -6.12
N THR A 266 30.36 -28.61 -6.38
CA THR A 266 31.23 -27.52 -5.90
C THR A 266 30.81 -26.96 -4.54
N TYR A 267 29.60 -27.26 -4.07
CA TYR A 267 29.04 -26.69 -2.83
C TYR A 267 29.04 -27.64 -1.61
N ARG A 268 29.56 -28.87 -1.76
CA ARG A 268 29.56 -29.88 -0.68
C ARG A 268 30.77 -29.78 0.25
N ASP A 269 31.87 -29.21 -0.21
CA ASP A 269 33.16 -29.25 0.52
C ASP A 269 33.38 -28.09 1.50
N ILE A 270 32.48 -27.10 1.54
CA ILE A 270 32.66 -25.89 2.38
C ILE A 270 31.93 -25.99 3.74
N TYR A 271 30.97 -26.92 3.91
CA TYR A 271 30.08 -26.93 5.08
C TYR A 271 30.23 -28.11 6.05
N THR A 272 31.25 -28.95 5.94
CA THR A 272 31.55 -29.97 6.97
C THR A 272 32.70 -29.51 7.86
N LYS A 273 32.43 -28.65 8.84
CA LYS A 273 33.13 -28.55 10.14
C LYS A 273 32.61 -27.36 10.95
N SER A 274 31.50 -27.56 11.66
CA SER A 274 31.29 -27.10 13.06
C SER A 274 29.80 -27.21 13.43
N GLU A 275 29.46 -28.21 14.22
CA GLU A 275 28.44 -28.08 15.28
C GLU A 275 29.17 -27.61 16.56
N PRO A 276 28.54 -26.95 17.56
CA PRO A 276 27.18 -27.24 18.01
C PRO A 276 26.28 -26.05 18.45
N SER A 277 25.01 -26.41 18.67
CA SER A 277 24.01 -25.78 19.56
C SER A 277 23.49 -24.37 19.23
N SER A 278 22.32 -24.32 18.59
CA SER A 278 21.30 -23.31 18.88
C SER A 278 19.92 -23.95 18.71
N THR A 279 19.10 -23.84 19.76
CA THR A 279 17.78 -24.44 19.92
C THR A 279 16.85 -24.11 18.75
N ASN A 280 16.48 -25.13 17.97
CA ASN A 280 15.41 -25.04 16.97
C ASN A 280 14.09 -24.74 17.68
N ILE A 281 13.53 -23.55 17.46
CA ILE A 281 12.18 -23.22 17.92
C ILE A 281 11.19 -23.91 16.98
N THR A 282 10.78 -25.13 17.33
CA THR A 282 9.71 -25.86 16.65
C THR A 282 8.37 -25.14 16.85
N PRO A 283 7.50 -25.05 15.82
CA PRO A 283 6.16 -24.48 15.96
C PRO A 283 5.38 -25.15 17.12
N PRO A 284 4.56 -24.43 17.90
CA PRO A 284 3.90 -24.97 19.11
C PRO A 284 2.97 -26.17 18.87
N ASN A 285 2.63 -26.46 17.61
CA ASN A 285 1.78 -27.57 17.18
C ASN A 285 2.54 -28.67 16.43
N MET A 286 3.88 -28.68 16.51
CA MET A 286 4.73 -29.61 15.77
C MET A 286 5.91 -30.07 16.62
N ARG A 287 6.10 -31.38 16.71
CA ARG A 287 7.26 -32.02 17.34
C ARG A 287 7.97 -32.87 16.29
N ILE A 288 9.26 -32.60 16.07
CA ILE A 288 10.09 -33.38 15.14
C ILE A 288 10.52 -34.67 15.85
N LEU A 289 10.32 -35.82 15.21
CA LEU A 289 10.72 -37.13 15.73
C LEU A 289 11.99 -37.63 15.02
N THR A 290 12.01 -37.52 13.70
CA THR A 290 13.17 -37.79 12.84
C THR A 290 13.13 -36.82 11.65
N PRO A 291 14.18 -36.74 10.81
CA PRO A 291 14.12 -35.94 9.57
C PRO A 291 12.94 -36.31 8.65
N GLU A 292 12.45 -37.55 8.74
CA GLU A 292 11.37 -38.10 7.91
C GLU A 292 9.99 -38.11 8.61
N MET A 293 9.95 -37.91 9.95
CA MET A 293 8.73 -38.03 10.76
C MET A 293 8.53 -36.83 11.69
N SER A 294 7.31 -36.27 11.70
CA SER A 294 6.91 -35.24 12.68
C SER A 294 5.50 -35.48 13.22
N LEU A 295 5.32 -35.26 14.52
CA LEU A 295 4.01 -35.23 15.18
C LEU A 295 3.39 -33.84 15.01
N ARG A 296 2.12 -33.78 14.62
CA ARG A 296 1.41 -32.53 14.32
C ARG A 296 -0.01 -32.54 14.91
N ARG A 297 -0.51 -31.35 15.28
CA ARG A 297 -1.93 -31.14 15.63
C ARG A 297 -2.70 -30.60 14.43
N GLY A 298 -3.81 -31.25 14.08
CA GLY A 298 -4.73 -30.78 13.03
C GLY A 298 -6.18 -30.72 13.51
N LYS A 299 -7.08 -30.31 12.61
CA LYS A 299 -8.53 -30.15 12.88
C LYS A 299 -9.21 -31.40 13.47
N TYR A 300 -8.68 -32.60 13.18
CA TYR A 300 -9.27 -33.89 13.57
C TYR A 300 -8.50 -34.63 14.69
N GLY A 301 -7.57 -33.94 15.32
CA GLY A 301 -6.68 -34.47 16.35
C GLY A 301 -5.24 -34.62 15.87
N GLU A 302 -4.48 -35.36 16.65
CA GLU A 302 -3.05 -35.57 16.44
C GLU A 302 -2.79 -36.61 15.36
N TYR A 303 -1.75 -36.38 14.57
CA TYR A 303 -1.34 -37.28 13.50
C TYR A 303 0.17 -37.18 13.26
N ILE A 304 0.72 -38.19 12.63
CA ILE A 304 2.13 -38.24 12.25
C ILE A 304 2.23 -37.98 10.75
N TYR A 305 3.05 -36.99 10.41
CA TYR A 305 3.47 -36.72 9.05
C TYR A 305 4.73 -37.56 8.77
N TYR A 306 4.68 -38.43 7.76
CA TYR A 306 5.80 -39.25 7.31
C TYR A 306 6.09 -39.01 5.83
N LYS A 307 7.35 -38.68 5.50
CA LYS A 307 7.79 -38.52 4.12
C LYS A 307 9.29 -38.84 4.02
N THR A 308 9.63 -39.78 3.13
CA THR A 308 11.02 -40.02 2.73
C THR A 308 11.33 -39.37 1.39
N ASP A 309 12.59 -39.23 1.05
CA ASP A 309 13.04 -38.64 -0.22
C ASP A 309 12.57 -39.45 -1.45
N LYS A 310 12.27 -40.74 -1.27
CA LYS A 310 11.75 -41.62 -2.33
C LYS A 310 10.23 -41.53 -2.51
N MET A 311 9.50 -40.90 -1.57
CA MET A 311 8.04 -40.80 -1.62
C MET A 311 7.59 -39.56 -2.39
N LYS A 312 6.77 -39.76 -3.43
CA LYS A 312 6.15 -38.66 -4.20
C LYS A 312 5.18 -37.83 -3.36
N THR A 313 4.49 -38.44 -2.39
CA THR A 313 3.51 -37.78 -1.52
C THR A 313 3.69 -38.22 -0.07
N PRO A 314 3.51 -37.32 0.91
CA PRO A 314 3.60 -37.67 2.33
C PRO A 314 2.42 -38.54 2.78
N SER A 315 2.68 -39.42 3.74
CA SER A 315 1.66 -40.21 4.44
C SER A 315 1.28 -39.56 5.76
N PHE A 316 -0.02 -39.57 6.07
CA PHE A 316 -0.57 -39.05 7.31
C PHE A 316 -1.08 -40.22 8.16
N LEU A 317 -0.38 -40.53 9.23
CA LEU A 317 -0.62 -41.71 10.07
C LEU A 317 -1.38 -41.32 11.33
N ASN A 318 -2.34 -42.14 11.72
CA ASN A 318 -3.18 -41.91 12.88
C ASN A 318 -2.47 -42.36 14.17
N ILE A 319 -2.35 -41.48 15.16
CA ILE A 319 -1.67 -41.79 16.43
C ILE A 319 -2.63 -42.18 17.58
N LYS A 320 -3.95 -42.16 17.38
CA LYS A 320 -4.95 -42.40 18.45
C LYS A 320 -4.83 -43.76 19.15
N LYS A 321 -4.19 -44.76 18.51
CA LYS A 321 -3.98 -46.10 19.07
C LYS A 321 -2.68 -46.22 19.88
N TYR A 322 -1.83 -45.21 19.87
CA TYR A 322 -0.63 -45.15 20.70
C TYR A 322 -1.04 -44.90 22.16
N LYS A 323 -0.51 -45.71 23.08
CA LYS A 323 -0.87 -45.65 24.51
C LYS A 323 0.10 -44.81 25.37
N GLY A 324 1.19 -44.33 24.78
CA GLY A 324 2.18 -43.49 25.47
C GLY A 324 1.90 -41.98 25.31
N ASN A 325 2.66 -41.15 26.02
CA ASN A 325 2.59 -39.69 25.87
C ASN A 325 3.30 -39.26 24.58
N CYS A 326 2.55 -38.72 23.63
CA CYS A 326 3.04 -38.30 22.31
C CYS A 326 3.85 -37.01 22.32
N TRP A 327 3.69 -36.13 23.32
CA TRP A 327 4.39 -34.83 23.38
C TRP A 327 5.56 -34.80 24.36
N GLU A 328 5.51 -35.61 25.41
CA GLU A 328 6.50 -35.58 26.50
C GLU A 328 7.28 -36.91 26.64
N GLY A 329 6.89 -37.97 25.92
CA GLY A 329 7.63 -39.25 25.90
C GLY A 329 8.82 -39.24 24.94
N ASP A 330 9.66 -40.28 24.96
CA ASP A 330 10.81 -40.37 24.04
C ASP A 330 10.36 -40.41 22.56
N ALA A 331 11.12 -39.75 21.69
CA ALA A 331 10.86 -39.77 20.26
C ALA A 331 11.09 -41.17 19.66
N SER A 332 12.03 -41.95 20.22
CA SER A 332 12.30 -43.33 19.77
C SER A 332 11.09 -44.24 19.94
N ASP A 333 10.38 -44.15 21.07
CA ASP A 333 9.23 -45.02 21.38
C ASP A 333 8.08 -44.81 20.39
N ILE A 334 7.85 -43.55 19.98
CA ILE A 334 6.83 -43.20 19.00
C ILE A 334 7.25 -43.71 17.61
N VAL A 335 8.51 -43.55 17.23
CA VAL A 335 9.04 -43.99 15.93
C VAL A 335 8.97 -45.52 15.80
N ASP A 336 9.35 -46.26 16.85
CA ASP A 336 9.31 -47.71 16.86
C ASP A 336 7.88 -48.25 16.82
N TRP A 337 6.97 -47.60 17.56
CA TRP A 337 5.54 -47.92 17.47
C TRP A 337 4.97 -47.68 16.07
N VAL A 338 5.34 -46.57 15.42
CA VAL A 338 4.90 -46.24 14.06
C VAL A 338 5.39 -47.26 13.06
N LYS A 339 6.69 -47.59 13.08
CA LYS A 339 7.27 -48.61 12.20
C LYS A 339 6.60 -49.96 12.37
N THR A 340 6.35 -50.37 13.62
CA THR A 340 5.67 -51.64 13.93
C THR A 340 4.20 -51.64 13.48
N THR A 341 3.48 -50.54 13.73
CA THR A 341 2.02 -50.46 13.47
C THR A 341 1.68 -50.28 11.99
N TYR A 342 2.49 -49.49 11.27
CA TYR A 342 2.26 -49.14 9.87
C TYR A 342 3.15 -49.90 8.88
N ARG A 343 4.04 -50.78 9.38
CA ARG A 343 4.98 -51.61 8.59
C ARG A 343 5.83 -50.75 7.63
N LEU A 344 6.47 -49.73 8.20
CA LEU A 344 7.32 -48.76 7.50
C LEU A 344 8.80 -49.12 7.58
#